data_AF-A0AAN8G6X1-F1
#
_entry.id   AF-A0AAN8G6X1-F1
#
_cell.length_a   1.000
_cell.length_b   1.000
_cell.length_c   1.000
_cell.angle_alpha   90.00
_cell.angle_beta   90.00
_cell.angle_gamma   90.00
#
_symmetry.space_group_name_H-M   'P 1'
#
loop_
_entity.id
_entity.type
_entity.pdbx_description
1 polymer ?
#
loop_
_entity_poly.entity_id
_entity_poly.type
_entity_poly.pdbx_seq_one_letter_code
_entity_poly.pdbx_strand_id
1 'polypeptide(L)'
;MYWAVYGYLDPSLYPIVNGNSGPNQAPVEHYITSFATEMILTLYHCIIVITLLNLMVSLLVKKADEVLENEESEFKYTRVVIYSEYIAWSSSVPPPFNLLFVIKEIFSKLLFDKKVVTSWPEMWTKKELINPDYEACSRDCDTYHNLMMTLFSRFRASKECHYRSIFRTEFDKDRATAESAAKVAFMNPYDDRYEAFRWEAPPSAVEPPPSAVAVKQPPAAPSPAAAAPSPVPAQSTPTTSPKP
;
A
#
# COMPACT_ATOMS: atom_id res chain seq x y z
N MET A 1 35.85 -14.40 16.13
CA MET A 1 34.93 -14.13 17.26
C MET A 1 33.49 -14.66 17.10
N TYR A 2 33.07 -15.30 15.99
CA TYR A 2 31.71 -15.88 15.86
C TYR A 2 31.31 -16.79 17.04
N TRP A 3 32.17 -17.75 17.39
CA TRP A 3 31.95 -18.67 18.52
C TRP A 3 31.90 -17.97 19.90
N ALA A 4 32.47 -16.77 20.03
CA ALA A 4 32.40 -15.97 21.25
C ALA A 4 30.98 -15.39 21.48
N VAL A 5 30.20 -15.15 20.42
CA VAL A 5 28.80 -14.71 20.52
C VAL A 5 27.93 -15.76 21.25
N TYR A 6 28.32 -17.03 21.18
CA TYR A 6 27.67 -18.15 21.87
C TYR A 6 28.34 -18.52 23.20
N GLY A 7 29.31 -17.74 23.68
CA GLY A 7 30.04 -17.98 24.93
C GLY A 7 31.15 -19.05 24.85
N TYR A 8 31.43 -19.65 23.69
CA TYR A 8 32.46 -20.69 23.54
C TYR A 8 33.91 -20.17 23.45
N LEU A 9 34.17 -18.94 23.89
CA LEU A 9 35.50 -18.31 23.80
C LEU A 9 35.96 -17.82 25.17
N ASP A 10 36.25 -18.78 26.06
CA ASP A 10 36.79 -18.51 27.39
C ASP A 10 38.24 -17.98 27.30
N PRO A 11 38.62 -16.95 28.10
CA PRO A 11 39.97 -16.37 28.06
C PRO A 11 41.10 -17.36 28.38
N SER A 12 40.86 -18.40 29.19
CA SER A 12 41.90 -19.35 29.61
C SER A 12 42.30 -20.36 28.52
N LEU A 13 41.48 -20.53 27.47
CA LEU A 13 41.77 -21.46 26.38
C LEU A 13 42.75 -20.91 25.32
N TYR A 14 43.13 -19.63 25.39
CA TYR A 14 44.03 -19.00 24.41
C TYR A 14 45.19 -18.25 25.10
N PRO A 15 46.23 -18.96 25.60
CA PRO A 15 47.47 -18.32 26.03
C PRO A 15 48.09 -17.56 24.86
N ILE A 16 48.27 -16.24 25.03
CA ILE A 16 48.61 -15.33 23.94
C ILE A 16 50.14 -15.33 23.74
N VAL A 17 50.61 -16.32 22.98
CA VAL A 17 52.01 -16.43 22.58
C VAL A 17 52.32 -15.35 21.53
N ASN A 18 52.89 -14.23 21.99
CA ASN A 18 53.24 -13.10 21.14
C ASN A 18 54.44 -13.36 20.21
N GLY A 19 55.24 -14.39 20.50
CA GLY A 19 56.32 -14.86 19.64
C GLY A 19 57.28 -15.81 20.35
N ASN A 20 58.07 -16.53 19.56
CA ASN A 20 59.15 -17.39 20.06
C ASN A 20 60.41 -16.56 20.22
N SER A 21 60.94 -16.44 21.44
CA SER A 21 62.13 -15.61 21.73
C SER A 21 63.31 -16.44 22.22
N GLY A 22 64.52 -15.99 21.87
CA GLY A 22 65.78 -16.66 22.23
C GLY A 22 66.08 -17.93 21.40
N PRO A 23 67.30 -18.51 21.56
CA PRO A 23 67.77 -19.62 20.72
C PRO A 23 66.97 -20.91 20.86
N ASN A 24 66.26 -21.09 21.97
CA ASN A 24 65.42 -22.27 22.24
C ASN A 24 63.96 -22.10 21.77
N GLN A 25 63.62 -20.98 21.11
CA GLN A 25 62.26 -20.65 20.65
C GLN A 25 61.17 -20.78 21.74
N ALA A 26 61.47 -20.37 22.96
CA ALA A 26 60.48 -20.40 24.04
C ALA A 26 59.33 -19.42 23.74
N PRO A 27 58.06 -19.81 23.95
CA PRO A 27 56.94 -18.88 23.83
C PRO A 27 57.05 -17.79 24.90
N VAL A 28 56.93 -16.53 24.49
CA VAL A 28 56.96 -15.38 25.41
C VAL A 28 55.63 -14.65 25.37
N GLU A 29 55.08 -14.43 26.55
CA GLU A 29 53.89 -13.62 26.78
C GLU A 29 54.29 -12.15 27.00
N HIS A 30 53.46 -11.22 26.51
CA HIS A 30 53.68 -9.79 26.70
C HIS A 30 52.48 -9.18 27.41
N TYR A 31 52.65 -8.87 28.71
CA TYR A 31 51.58 -8.34 29.58
C TYR A 31 50.76 -7.21 28.95
N ILE A 32 51.41 -6.27 28.26
CA ILE A 32 50.76 -5.13 27.60
C ILE A 32 49.80 -5.61 26.49
N THR A 33 50.20 -6.59 25.66
CA THR A 33 49.35 -7.11 24.60
C THR A 33 48.27 -8.04 25.15
N SER A 34 48.58 -8.86 26.16
CA SER A 34 47.60 -9.72 26.82
C SER A 34 46.45 -8.89 27.41
N PHE A 35 46.79 -7.84 28.18
CA PHE A 35 45.82 -6.90 28.73
C PHE A 35 45.01 -6.17 27.64
N ALA A 36 45.66 -5.74 26.56
CA ALA A 36 44.96 -5.10 25.44
C ALA A 36 43.96 -6.04 24.76
N THR A 37 44.32 -7.31 24.53
CA THR A 37 43.43 -8.31 23.94
C THR A 37 42.28 -8.68 24.88
N GLU A 38 42.53 -8.83 26.19
CA GLU A 38 41.49 -9.07 27.21
C GLU A 38 40.48 -7.92 27.28
N MET A 39 40.96 -6.67 27.26
CA MET A 39 40.12 -5.47 27.19
C MET A 39 39.29 -5.42 25.90
N ILE A 40 39.88 -5.71 24.73
CA ILE A 40 39.16 -5.75 23.45
C ILE A 40 38.11 -6.87 23.45
N LEU A 41 38.43 -8.05 24.00
CA LEU A 41 37.50 -9.18 24.09
C LEU A 41 36.33 -8.88 25.04
N THR A 42 36.60 -8.19 26.16
CA THR A 42 35.57 -7.75 27.11
C THR A 42 34.65 -6.70 26.50
N LEU A 43 35.21 -5.71 25.80
CA LEU A 43 34.44 -4.69 25.08
C LEU A 43 33.62 -5.31 23.94
N TYR A 44 34.15 -6.29 23.21
CA TYR A 44 33.42 -7.03 22.18
C TYR A 44 32.17 -7.73 22.73
N HIS A 45 32.30 -8.47 23.84
CA HIS A 45 31.15 -9.11 24.49
C HIS A 45 30.15 -8.08 25.04
N CYS A 46 30.63 -7.01 25.67
CA CYS A 46 29.78 -5.90 26.14
C CYS A 46 28.94 -5.31 25.00
N ILE A 47 29.56 -4.97 23.86
CA ILE A 47 28.86 -4.41 22.71
C ILE A 47 27.84 -5.40 22.13
N ILE A 48 28.23 -6.65 21.87
CA ILE A 48 27.32 -7.61 21.24
C ILE A 48 26.15 -8.00 22.17
N VAL A 49 26.44 -8.37 23.41
CA VAL A 49 25.43 -8.91 24.34
C VAL A 49 24.52 -7.80 24.89
N ILE A 50 25.09 -6.63 25.23
CA ILE A 50 24.32 -5.55 25.88
C ILE A 50 23.70 -4.59 24.86
N THR A 51 24.38 -4.28 23.75
CA THR A 51 23.86 -3.30 22.77
C THR A 51 23.21 -3.95 21.55
N LEU A 52 23.91 -4.85 20.84
CA LEU A 52 23.40 -5.37 19.56
C LEU A 52 22.25 -6.36 19.72
N LEU A 53 22.30 -7.25 20.72
CA LEU A 53 21.21 -8.20 20.99
C LEU A 53 19.92 -7.46 21.37
N ASN A 54 20.00 -6.53 22.34
CA ASN A 54 18.86 -5.74 22.77
C ASN A 54 18.31 -4.83 21.65
N LEU A 55 19.18 -4.25 20.81
CA LEU A 55 18.76 -3.50 19.63
C LEU A 55 18.09 -4.38 18.58
N MET A 56 18.63 -5.57 18.30
CA MET A 56 18.04 -6.53 17.35
C MET A 56 16.65 -6.98 17.82
N VAL A 57 16.49 -7.32 19.10
CA VAL A 57 15.18 -7.67 19.68
C VAL A 57 14.22 -6.47 19.58
N SER A 58 14.68 -5.26 19.90
CA SER A 58 13.86 -4.03 19.80
C SER A 58 13.40 -3.70 18.38
N LEU A 59 14.23 -3.99 17.36
CA LEU A 59 13.86 -3.83 15.95
C LEU A 59 12.94 -4.96 15.48
N LEU A 60 13.17 -6.20 15.93
CA LEU A 60 12.36 -7.36 15.58
C LEU A 60 10.94 -7.22 16.13
N VAL A 61 10.77 -6.80 17.39
CA VAL A 61 9.44 -6.51 17.98
C VAL A 61 8.70 -5.47 17.15
N LYS A 62 9.31 -4.30 16.90
CA LYS A 62 8.67 -3.24 16.08
C LYS A 62 8.29 -3.69 14.67
N LYS A 63 9.09 -4.58 14.05
CA LYS A 63 8.76 -5.15 12.73
C LYS A 63 7.77 -6.30 12.79
N ALA A 64 7.68 -7.03 13.89
CA ALA A 64 6.61 -7.99 14.13
C ALA A 64 5.27 -7.26 14.30
N ASP A 65 5.23 -6.18 15.09
CA ASP A 65 4.03 -5.35 15.28
C ASP A 65 3.53 -4.78 13.93
N GLU A 66 4.43 -4.19 13.13
CA GLU A 66 4.14 -3.62 11.80
C GLU A 66 3.62 -4.68 10.79
N VAL A 67 4.13 -5.91 10.84
CA VAL A 67 3.65 -7.03 10.00
C VAL A 67 2.32 -7.57 10.52
N LEU A 68 2.09 -7.60 11.84
CA LEU A 68 0.87 -8.12 12.46
C LEU A 68 -0.34 -7.25 12.09
N GLU A 69 -0.18 -5.93 11.97
CA GLU A 69 -1.23 -5.03 11.44
C GLU A 69 -1.69 -5.40 10.02
N ASN A 70 -0.87 -6.08 9.22
CA ASN A 70 -1.18 -6.49 7.84
C ASN A 70 -1.34 -8.01 7.63
N GLU A 71 -1.14 -8.83 8.67
CA GLU A 71 -1.06 -10.30 8.60
C GLU A 71 -2.22 -10.92 7.82
N GLU A 72 -3.45 -10.53 8.16
CA GLU A 72 -4.65 -11.06 7.51
C GLU A 72 -4.70 -10.77 6.01
N SER A 73 -4.10 -9.68 5.52
CA SER A 73 -4.12 -9.32 4.10
C SER A 73 -3.05 -10.10 3.32
N GLU A 74 -1.83 -10.16 3.86
CA GLU A 74 -0.70 -10.87 3.26
C GLU A 74 -0.90 -12.38 3.27
N PHE A 75 -1.47 -12.94 4.35
CA PHE A 75 -1.83 -14.36 4.42
C PHE A 75 -2.91 -14.72 3.40
N LYS A 76 -3.96 -13.90 3.26
CA LYS A 76 -5.03 -14.12 2.26
C LYS A 76 -4.48 -14.00 0.83
N TYR A 77 -3.63 -13.02 0.55
CA TYR A 77 -2.96 -12.85 -0.74
C TYR A 77 -2.08 -14.06 -1.08
N THR A 78 -1.15 -14.42 -0.18
CA THR A 78 -0.20 -15.53 -0.37
C THR A 78 -0.94 -16.85 -0.58
N ARG A 79 -2.01 -17.12 0.18
CA ARG A 79 -2.87 -18.30 -0.01
C ARG A 79 -3.57 -18.31 -1.36
N VAL A 80 -4.01 -17.16 -1.87
CA VAL A 80 -4.63 -17.05 -3.21
C VAL A 80 -3.59 -17.26 -4.33
N VAL A 81 -2.35 -16.79 -4.16
CA VAL A 81 -1.24 -17.08 -5.08
C VAL A 81 -0.92 -18.58 -5.11
N ILE A 82 -0.76 -19.21 -3.94
CA ILE A 82 -0.54 -20.67 -3.84
C ILE A 82 -1.71 -21.43 -4.50
N TYR A 83 -2.96 -20.99 -4.30
CA TYR A 83 -4.11 -21.64 -4.93
C TYR A 83 -4.21 -21.40 -6.44
N SER A 84 -3.72 -20.28 -6.98
CA SER A 84 -3.72 -20.04 -8.44
C SER A 84 -2.69 -20.91 -9.17
N GLU A 85 -1.57 -21.25 -8.52
CA GLU A 85 -0.63 -22.25 -9.02
C GLU A 85 -1.27 -23.65 -9.17
N TYR A 86 -2.16 -24.05 -8.24
CA TYR A 86 -2.91 -25.31 -8.32
C TYR A 86 -4.11 -25.28 -9.28
N ILE A 87 -4.61 -24.09 -9.67
CA ILE A 87 -5.61 -23.95 -10.73
C ILE A 87 -4.97 -24.16 -12.12
N ALA A 88 -3.66 -23.92 -12.27
CA ALA A 88 -2.94 -24.23 -13.49
C ALA A 88 -2.82 -25.75 -13.73
N TRP A 89 -3.27 -26.20 -14.90
CA TRP A 89 -3.29 -27.63 -15.28
C TRP A 89 -1.92 -28.32 -15.17
N SER A 90 -0.84 -27.57 -15.33
CA SER A 90 0.56 -28.00 -15.15
C SER A 90 0.96 -28.38 -13.72
N SER A 91 0.12 -28.10 -12.71
CA SER A 91 0.36 -28.44 -11.30
C SER A 91 -0.65 -29.46 -10.73
N SER A 92 -1.49 -30.06 -11.60
CA SER A 92 -2.55 -31.01 -11.20
C SER A 92 -2.05 -32.34 -10.62
N VAL A 93 -0.73 -32.57 -10.59
CA VAL A 93 -0.09 -33.83 -10.19
C VAL A 93 1.20 -33.50 -9.42
N PRO A 94 1.50 -34.14 -8.26
CA PRO A 94 2.66 -33.80 -7.47
C PRO A 94 3.99 -34.13 -8.19
N PRO A 95 5.10 -33.45 -7.85
CA PRO A 95 6.37 -33.47 -8.59
C PRO A 95 6.88 -34.84 -9.11
N PRO A 96 6.91 -35.95 -8.32
CA PRO A 96 7.43 -37.23 -8.81
C PRO A 96 6.58 -37.87 -9.92
N PHE A 97 5.30 -37.49 -10.04
CA PHE A 97 4.39 -38.02 -11.06
C PHE A 97 4.07 -37.00 -12.18
N ASN A 98 4.33 -35.71 -11.96
CA ASN A 98 4.02 -34.65 -12.94
C ASN A 98 4.75 -34.88 -14.28
N LEU A 99 6.03 -35.28 -14.24
CA LEU A 99 6.80 -35.59 -15.46
C LEU A 99 6.14 -36.70 -16.29
N LEU A 100 5.65 -37.76 -15.64
CA LEU A 100 4.95 -38.87 -16.33
C LEU A 100 3.58 -38.43 -16.87
N PHE A 101 2.88 -37.55 -16.16
CA PHE A 101 1.62 -36.98 -16.62
C PHE A 101 1.82 -36.10 -17.87
N VAL A 102 2.81 -35.20 -17.85
CA VAL A 102 3.20 -34.36 -18.99
C VAL A 102 3.62 -35.22 -20.18
N ILE A 103 4.45 -36.26 -19.98
CA ILE A 103 4.83 -37.20 -21.06
C ILE A 103 3.61 -37.93 -21.64
N LYS A 104 2.72 -38.46 -20.80
CA LYS A 104 1.46 -39.09 -21.23
C LYS A 104 0.63 -38.13 -22.07
N GLU A 105 0.50 -36.87 -21.64
CA GLU A 105 -0.35 -35.90 -22.31
C GLU A 105 0.27 -35.39 -23.62
N ILE A 106 1.60 -35.24 -23.69
CA ILE A 106 2.34 -35.03 -24.95
C ILE A 106 1.98 -36.12 -25.96
N PHE A 107 2.12 -37.40 -25.59
CA PHE A 107 1.79 -38.51 -26.49
C PHE A 107 0.29 -38.55 -26.85
N SER A 108 -0.60 -38.29 -25.89
CA SER A 108 -2.05 -38.20 -26.11
C SER A 108 -2.40 -37.13 -27.15
N LYS A 109 -1.91 -35.90 -26.95
CA LYS A 109 -2.18 -34.74 -27.81
C LYS A 109 -1.57 -34.91 -29.20
N LEU A 110 -0.33 -35.38 -29.29
CA LEU A 110 0.39 -35.57 -30.55
C LEU A 110 -0.23 -36.66 -31.44
N LEU A 111 -0.79 -37.71 -30.85
CA LEU A 111 -1.33 -38.86 -31.59
C LEU A 111 -2.85 -38.76 -31.88
N PHE A 112 -3.64 -38.14 -31.01
CA PHE A 112 -5.11 -38.17 -31.11
C PHE A 112 -5.77 -36.82 -31.42
N ASP A 113 -5.15 -35.67 -31.11
CA ASP A 113 -5.90 -34.41 -31.02
C ASP A 113 -5.60 -33.38 -32.13
N LYS A 114 -6.34 -33.50 -33.24
CA LYS A 114 -6.31 -32.52 -34.35
C LYS A 114 -6.92 -31.14 -33.99
N LYS A 115 -7.37 -30.88 -32.76
CA LYS A 115 -7.97 -29.59 -32.35
C LYS A 115 -6.99 -28.59 -31.75
N VAL A 116 -5.73 -28.96 -31.52
CA VAL A 116 -4.70 -28.06 -30.95
C VAL A 116 -3.86 -27.43 -32.08
N VAL A 117 -3.26 -26.27 -31.82
CA VAL A 117 -2.17 -25.69 -32.64
C VAL A 117 -0.97 -25.45 -31.73
N THR A 118 0.22 -25.80 -32.23
CA THR A 118 1.49 -25.48 -31.57
C THR A 118 1.89 -24.04 -31.89
N SER A 119 1.52 -23.12 -30.99
CA SER A 119 2.00 -21.74 -30.98
C SER A 119 3.38 -21.65 -30.32
N TRP A 120 3.97 -20.46 -30.34
CA TRP A 120 5.08 -20.09 -29.46
C TRP A 120 4.78 -18.70 -28.88
N PRO A 121 4.99 -18.43 -27.57
CA PRO A 121 5.67 -19.26 -26.58
C PRO A 121 4.83 -20.38 -25.94
N GLU A 122 3.50 -20.38 -26.12
CA GLU A 122 2.60 -21.35 -25.49
C GLU A 122 2.45 -22.62 -26.37
N MET A 123 3.00 -23.75 -25.92
CA MET A 123 3.12 -24.98 -26.73
C MET A 123 1.79 -25.58 -27.24
N TRP A 124 0.66 -25.33 -26.58
CA TRP A 124 -0.63 -25.95 -26.90
C TRP A 124 -1.82 -24.99 -26.76
N THR A 125 -1.93 -24.04 -27.67
CA THR A 125 -3.09 -23.15 -27.72
C THR A 125 -4.30 -23.87 -28.33
N LYS A 126 -5.47 -23.74 -27.71
CA LYS A 126 -6.75 -24.22 -28.27
C LYS A 126 -7.07 -23.44 -29.54
N LYS A 127 -7.59 -24.09 -30.60
CA LYS A 127 -8.02 -23.38 -31.83
C LYS A 127 -9.07 -22.29 -31.59
N GLU A 128 -9.91 -22.47 -30.57
CA GLU A 128 -10.89 -21.51 -30.07
C GLU A 128 -10.28 -20.19 -29.56
N LEU A 129 -8.99 -20.17 -29.20
CA LEU A 129 -8.27 -18.93 -28.82
C LEU A 129 -7.63 -18.20 -30.01
N ILE A 130 -7.41 -18.92 -31.12
CA ILE A 130 -6.75 -18.39 -32.32
C ILE A 130 -7.79 -17.81 -33.29
N ASN A 131 -8.91 -18.52 -33.47
CA ASN A 131 -10.11 -18.04 -34.15
C ASN A 131 -11.27 -18.02 -33.13
N PRO A 132 -11.34 -17.01 -32.24
CA PRO A 132 -12.44 -16.89 -31.30
C PRO A 132 -13.76 -16.61 -32.02
N ASP A 133 -14.85 -17.13 -31.45
CA ASP A 133 -16.19 -16.69 -31.83
C ASP A 133 -16.39 -15.24 -31.37
N TYR A 134 -16.46 -14.33 -32.34
CA TYR A 134 -16.65 -12.90 -32.11
C TYR A 134 -18.01 -12.59 -31.47
N GLU A 135 -19.05 -13.37 -31.74
CA GLU A 135 -20.38 -13.14 -31.17
C GLU A 135 -20.39 -13.49 -29.67
N ALA A 136 -19.86 -14.66 -29.30
CA ALA A 136 -19.67 -15.03 -27.90
C ALA A 136 -18.76 -14.04 -27.16
N CYS A 137 -17.60 -13.68 -27.74
CA CYS A 137 -16.66 -12.75 -27.13
C CYS A 137 -17.26 -11.35 -26.92
N SER A 138 -17.99 -10.81 -27.90
CA SER A 138 -18.70 -9.53 -27.73
C SER A 138 -19.70 -9.58 -26.58
N ARG A 139 -20.49 -10.66 -26.46
CA ARG A 139 -21.49 -10.81 -25.41
C ARG A 139 -20.89 -10.91 -24.00
N ASP A 140 -19.74 -11.55 -23.86
CA ASP A 140 -19.01 -11.59 -22.59
C ASP A 140 -18.40 -10.21 -22.26
N CYS A 141 -17.86 -9.49 -23.25
CA CYS A 141 -17.40 -8.11 -23.07
C CYS A 141 -18.54 -7.16 -22.66
N ASP A 142 -19.71 -7.25 -23.31
CA ASP A 142 -20.90 -6.46 -22.97
C ASP A 142 -21.40 -6.78 -21.56
N THR A 143 -21.42 -8.06 -21.18
CA THR A 143 -21.81 -8.51 -19.84
C THR A 143 -20.85 -7.97 -18.78
N TYR A 144 -19.54 -8.06 -19.03
CA TYR A 144 -18.50 -7.51 -18.15
C TYR A 144 -18.59 -5.98 -18.03
N HIS A 145 -18.84 -5.26 -19.14
CA HIS A 145 -19.00 -3.81 -19.15
C HIS A 145 -20.22 -3.37 -18.32
N ASN A 146 -21.36 -4.04 -18.47
CA ASN A 146 -22.57 -3.77 -17.68
C ASN A 146 -22.36 -4.04 -16.18
N LEU A 147 -21.65 -5.12 -15.84
CA LEU A 147 -21.23 -5.41 -14.46
C LEU A 147 -20.30 -4.33 -13.90
N MET A 148 -19.30 -3.90 -14.67
CA MET A 148 -18.34 -2.86 -14.29
C MET A 148 -19.03 -1.51 -14.02
N MET A 149 -19.92 -1.08 -14.93
CA MET A 149 -20.71 0.15 -14.75
C MET A 149 -21.64 0.07 -13.54
N THR A 150 -22.25 -1.09 -13.30
CA THR A 150 -23.08 -1.33 -12.10
C THR A 150 -22.25 -1.26 -10.82
N LEU A 151 -21.04 -1.86 -10.81
CA LEU A 151 -20.13 -1.84 -9.66
C LEU A 151 -19.63 -0.43 -9.36
N PHE A 152 -19.25 0.32 -10.40
CA PHE A 152 -18.78 1.71 -10.29
C PHE A 152 -19.89 2.66 -9.81
N SER A 153 -21.12 2.49 -10.30
CA SER A 153 -22.29 3.24 -9.81
C SER A 153 -22.53 2.97 -8.30
N ARG A 154 -22.52 1.70 -7.89
CA ARG A 154 -22.64 1.31 -6.47
C ARG A 154 -21.49 1.86 -5.61
N PHE A 155 -20.26 1.86 -6.13
CA PHE A 155 -19.10 2.43 -5.44
C PHE A 155 -19.22 3.94 -5.23
N ARG A 156 -19.65 4.69 -6.26
CA ARG A 156 -19.88 6.15 -6.16
C ARG A 156 -20.98 6.46 -5.14
N ALA A 157 -22.13 5.79 -5.23
CA ALA A 157 -23.21 5.94 -4.26
C ALA A 157 -22.76 5.57 -2.83
N SER A 158 -22.01 4.48 -2.66
CA SER A 158 -21.45 4.07 -1.37
C SER A 158 -20.50 5.13 -0.80
N LYS A 159 -19.60 5.70 -1.61
CA LYS A 159 -18.70 6.79 -1.19
C LYS A 159 -19.47 8.06 -0.82
N GLU A 160 -20.44 8.48 -1.63
CA GLU A 160 -21.27 9.65 -1.34
C GLU A 160 -22.06 9.48 -0.03
N CYS A 161 -22.72 8.33 0.16
CA CYS A 161 -23.38 7.98 1.41
C CYS A 161 -22.42 7.95 2.60
N HIS A 162 -21.21 7.41 2.43
CA HIS A 162 -20.19 7.30 3.49
C HIS A 162 -19.67 8.67 3.93
N TYR A 163 -19.31 9.56 3.00
CA TYR A 163 -18.96 10.95 3.34
C TYR A 163 -20.13 11.67 4.02
N ARG A 164 -21.35 11.53 3.47
CA ARG A 164 -22.56 12.16 4.03
C ARG A 164 -22.92 11.62 5.42
N SER A 165 -22.60 10.35 5.72
CA SER A 165 -22.73 9.80 7.08
C SER A 165 -21.65 10.31 8.02
N ILE A 166 -20.39 10.40 7.59
CA ILE A 166 -19.28 10.92 8.42
C ILE A 166 -19.56 12.36 8.81
N PHE A 167 -19.83 13.25 7.85
CA PHE A 167 -20.16 14.64 8.12
C PHE A 167 -21.36 14.78 9.06
N ARG A 168 -22.35 13.90 8.94
CA ARG A 168 -23.50 13.88 9.86
C ARG A 168 -23.12 13.41 11.27
N THR A 169 -22.33 12.34 11.41
CA THR A 169 -21.89 11.85 12.73
C THR A 169 -20.95 12.81 13.45
N GLU A 170 -20.13 13.57 12.72
CA GLU A 170 -19.32 14.63 13.33
C GLU A 170 -20.19 15.83 13.74
N PHE A 171 -21.12 16.27 12.90
CA PHE A 171 -22.03 17.38 13.25
C PHE A 171 -22.99 17.02 14.40
N ASP A 172 -23.50 15.79 14.46
CA ASP A 172 -24.32 15.29 15.58
C ASP A 172 -23.49 15.14 16.88
N LYS A 173 -22.18 14.83 16.78
CA LYS A 173 -21.22 14.77 17.91
C LYS A 173 -20.85 16.17 18.43
N ASP A 174 -20.57 17.11 17.52
CA ASP A 174 -20.29 18.51 17.86
C ASP A 174 -21.53 19.16 18.49
N ARG A 175 -22.71 18.88 17.94
CA ARG A 175 -23.99 19.29 18.53
C ARG A 175 -24.18 18.70 19.92
N ALA A 176 -23.96 17.40 20.13
CA ALA A 176 -24.06 16.78 21.46
C ALA A 176 -23.06 17.38 22.46
N THR A 177 -21.87 17.76 22.00
CA THR A 177 -20.84 18.45 22.81
C THR A 177 -21.27 19.87 23.17
N ALA A 178 -21.85 20.62 22.23
CA ALA A 178 -22.38 21.96 22.45
C ALA A 178 -23.63 21.96 23.36
N GLU A 179 -24.55 21.01 23.18
CA GLU A 179 -25.71 20.82 24.08
C GLU A 179 -25.25 20.41 25.49
N SER A 180 -24.18 19.61 25.62
CA SER A 180 -23.57 19.29 26.92
C SER A 180 -22.97 20.52 27.59
N ALA A 181 -22.20 21.33 26.85
CA ALA A 181 -21.61 22.57 27.37
C ALA A 181 -22.67 23.59 27.79
N ALA A 182 -23.72 23.78 26.97
CA ALA A 182 -24.85 24.64 27.31
C ALA A 182 -25.62 24.14 28.55
N LYS A 183 -25.77 22.82 28.71
CA LYS A 183 -26.42 22.21 29.88
C LYS A 183 -25.59 22.35 31.16
N VAL A 184 -24.25 22.31 31.07
CA VAL A 184 -23.36 22.64 32.18
C VAL A 184 -23.45 24.12 32.55
N ALA A 185 -23.49 25.03 31.57
CA ALA A 185 -23.71 26.46 31.83
C ALA A 185 -25.06 26.73 32.52
N PHE A 186 -26.13 26.01 32.14
CA PHE A 186 -27.45 26.10 32.77
C PHE A 186 -27.55 25.42 34.15
N MET A 187 -26.53 24.67 34.57
CA MET A 187 -26.48 23.96 35.86
C MET A 187 -25.64 24.64 36.93
N ASN A 188 -25.12 25.85 36.69
CA ASN A 188 -24.40 26.64 37.70
C ASN A 188 -25.32 27.68 38.37
N PRO A 189 -25.88 27.45 39.58
CA PRO A 189 -26.96 28.28 40.14
C PRO A 189 -26.46 29.49 40.94
N TYR A 190 -25.23 29.96 40.67
CA TYR A 190 -24.50 30.91 41.53
C TYR A 190 -23.62 31.89 40.73
N ASP A 191 -24.25 32.79 39.96
CA ASP A 191 -23.88 34.23 40.00
C ASP A 191 -25.00 35.14 39.42
N ASP A 192 -26.13 35.23 40.12
CA ASP A 192 -27.17 36.24 39.83
C ASP A 192 -26.68 37.65 40.23
N ARG A 193 -25.80 38.24 39.41
CA ARG A 193 -25.34 39.64 39.54
C ARG A 193 -25.64 40.45 38.29
N TYR A 194 -26.30 41.59 38.50
CA TYR A 194 -26.82 42.53 37.50
C TYR A 194 -25.75 43.35 36.74
N GLU A 195 -24.59 42.76 36.42
CA GLU A 195 -23.46 43.45 35.76
C GLU A 195 -23.42 43.21 34.24
N ALA A 196 -23.85 42.04 33.75
CA ALA A 196 -23.67 41.62 32.36
C ALA A 196 -24.54 42.37 31.30
N PHE A 197 -25.45 43.24 31.73
CA PHE A 197 -26.36 44.01 30.86
C PHE A 197 -26.15 45.53 30.92
N ARG A 198 -24.98 46.00 31.38
CA ARG A 198 -24.61 47.43 31.21
C ARG A 198 -24.31 47.72 29.74
N TRP A 199 -25.26 48.34 29.04
CA TRP A 199 -25.04 48.90 27.71
C TRP A 199 -24.22 50.19 27.80
N GLU A 200 -22.90 50.10 27.60
CA GLU A 200 -22.06 51.27 27.39
C GLU A 200 -22.24 51.80 25.96
N ALA A 201 -22.66 53.06 25.84
CA ALA A 201 -22.82 53.71 24.54
C ALA A 201 -21.44 54.08 23.95
N PRO A 202 -21.17 53.79 22.66
CA PRO A 202 -19.90 54.16 22.04
C PRO A 202 -19.77 55.70 21.96
N PRO A 203 -18.64 56.29 22.39
CA PRO A 203 -18.41 57.72 22.28
C PRO A 203 -18.26 58.15 20.80
N SER A 204 -18.66 59.37 20.47
CA SER A 204 -18.76 59.84 19.09
C SER A 204 -17.90 61.07 18.77
N ALA A 205 -17.26 61.01 17.59
CA ALA A 205 -16.63 62.08 16.80
C ALA A 205 -15.28 62.69 17.28
N VAL A 206 -14.59 63.31 16.29
CA VAL A 206 -13.37 64.15 16.36
C VAL A 206 -12.03 63.39 16.60
N GLU A 207 -10.98 63.46 15.76
CA GLU A 207 -10.77 63.95 14.37
C GLU A 207 -9.51 63.25 13.73
N PRO A 208 -9.24 63.37 12.40
CA PRO A 208 -8.07 62.78 11.68
C PRO A 208 -6.82 63.73 11.73
N PRO A 209 -5.73 63.66 10.92
CA PRO A 209 -5.37 62.90 9.69
C PRO A 209 -3.92 62.27 9.79
N PRO A 210 -3.09 62.02 8.74
CA PRO A 210 -3.21 62.04 7.26
C PRO A 210 -3.01 60.64 6.59
N SER A 211 -3.46 60.32 5.37
CA SER A 211 -3.22 60.92 4.02
C SER A 211 -1.74 60.93 3.59
N ALA A 212 -1.31 60.44 2.41
CA ALA A 212 -1.95 59.74 1.28
C ALA A 212 -0.92 58.70 0.71
N VAL A 213 -0.96 58.02 -0.45
CA VAL A 213 -1.62 58.11 -1.79
C VAL A 213 -1.77 56.62 -2.25
N ALA A 214 -2.92 56.06 -2.64
CA ALA A 214 -3.86 56.29 -3.74
C ALA A 214 -3.43 55.75 -5.13
N VAL A 215 -4.41 55.41 -6.00
CA VAL A 215 -4.28 54.91 -7.42
C VAL A 215 -3.85 53.41 -7.52
N LYS A 216 -4.47 52.49 -8.29
CA LYS A 216 -5.64 52.52 -9.22
C LYS A 216 -6.36 51.14 -9.39
N GLN A 217 -7.66 51.20 -9.72
CA GLN A 217 -8.41 50.31 -10.65
C GLN A 217 -9.23 51.26 -11.58
N PRO A 218 -9.70 50.92 -12.80
CA PRO A 218 -10.39 49.69 -13.25
C PRO A 218 -9.86 49.24 -14.66
N PRO A 219 -10.60 48.62 -15.64
CA PRO A 219 -11.97 48.07 -15.70
C PRO A 219 -12.07 46.61 -16.24
N ALA A 220 -13.28 46.20 -16.65
CA ALA A 220 -13.64 44.82 -17.00
C ALA A 220 -14.06 44.63 -18.47
N ALA A 221 -14.31 43.35 -18.84
CA ALA A 221 -14.89 42.85 -20.09
C ALA A 221 -13.97 42.91 -21.35
N PRO A 222 -14.26 42.14 -22.44
CA PRO A 222 -15.38 41.21 -22.65
C PRO A 222 -14.98 39.76 -22.95
N SER A 223 -15.99 38.89 -23.08
CA SER A 223 -15.89 37.56 -23.70
C SER A 223 -16.45 37.60 -25.13
N PRO A 224 -15.74 37.08 -26.15
CA PRO A 224 -16.30 36.65 -27.43
C PRO A 224 -16.72 35.16 -27.35
N ALA A 225 -17.96 34.82 -27.67
CA ALA A 225 -18.37 34.39 -29.01
C ALA A 225 -17.62 33.12 -29.49
N ALA A 226 -18.18 31.92 -29.34
CA ALA A 226 -19.29 31.36 -30.13
C ALA A 226 -18.90 31.09 -31.60
N ALA A 227 -18.57 29.83 -31.90
CA ALA A 227 -18.44 29.30 -33.25
C ALA A 227 -19.52 28.22 -33.46
N ALA A 228 -20.43 28.46 -34.40
CA ALA A 228 -21.51 27.53 -34.78
C ALA A 228 -21.07 26.60 -35.93
N PRO A 229 -21.68 25.41 -36.10
CA PRO A 229 -21.19 24.38 -37.02
C PRO A 229 -21.82 24.44 -38.43
N SER A 230 -21.08 24.00 -39.45
CA SER A 230 -21.56 23.50 -40.76
C SER A 230 -20.38 23.20 -41.71
N PRO A 231 -20.56 22.49 -42.86
CA PRO A 231 -21.76 21.81 -43.35
C PRO A 231 -21.58 20.30 -43.63
N VAL A 232 -22.68 19.63 -43.94
CA VAL A 232 -22.73 18.28 -44.53
C VAL A 232 -23.16 18.35 -45.99
N PRO A 233 -22.53 17.57 -46.89
CA PRO A 233 -23.18 17.04 -48.08
C PRO A 233 -23.30 15.51 -47.98
N ALA A 234 -24.22 14.80 -48.63
CA ALA A 234 -25.50 15.05 -49.26
C ALA A 234 -25.91 13.66 -49.79
N GLN A 235 -27.18 13.29 -49.63
CA GLN A 235 -27.76 11.97 -49.90
C GLN A 235 -27.40 11.31 -51.25
N SER A 236 -27.32 9.98 -51.26
CA SER A 236 -27.78 9.20 -52.43
C SER A 236 -28.35 7.83 -52.04
N THR A 237 -29.63 7.65 -52.34
CA THR A 237 -30.40 6.40 -52.49
C THR A 237 -31.30 6.62 -53.73
N PRO A 238 -31.96 5.62 -54.34
CA PRO A 238 -32.21 4.24 -53.90
C PRO A 238 -31.88 3.16 -54.97
N THR A 239 -32.29 1.90 -54.74
CA THR A 239 -33.15 1.09 -55.63
C THR A 239 -33.56 -0.20 -54.88
N THR A 240 -34.69 -0.82 -55.26
CA THR A 240 -35.38 -1.88 -54.51
C THR A 240 -35.54 -3.17 -55.33
N SER A 241 -35.79 -4.30 -54.64
CA SER A 241 -36.40 -5.54 -55.17
C SER A 241 -35.53 -6.48 -56.04
N PRO A 242 -35.89 -7.77 -56.19
CA PRO A 242 -36.65 -8.65 -55.27
C PRO A 242 -35.99 -10.03 -55.02
N LYS A 243 -36.69 -10.87 -54.23
CA LYS A 243 -36.47 -12.32 -54.05
C LYS A 243 -36.70 -13.13 -55.34
N PRO A 244 -36.19 -14.38 -55.42
CA PRO A 244 -36.89 -15.54 -54.84
C PRO A 244 -36.34 -16.02 -53.47
#